data_AF-W7CRG8-F1
#
_entry.id   AF-W7CRG8-F1
#
_cell.length_a   1.000
_cell.length_b   1.000
_cell.length_c   1.000
_cell.angle_alpha   90.00
_cell.angle_beta   90.00
_cell.angle_gamma   90.00
#
_symmetry.space_group_name_H-M   'P 1'
#
loop_
_entity.id
_entity.type
_entity.pdbx_description
1 polymer ?
#
loop_
_entity_poly.entity_id
_entity_poly.type
_entity_poly.pdbx_seq_one_letter_code
_entity_poly.pdbx_strand_id
1 'polypeptide(L)' 'MSYETEQLAVLPLGTEIIEREVEALVPIAVGDTWSQVLQEQEIIIKDDIIIEIRTR' A
#
# COMPACT_ATOMS: atom_id res chain seq x y z
N MET A 1 -17.58 21.16 -3.24
CA MET A 1 -17.10 19.80 -2.91
C MET A 1 -15.94 19.51 -3.84
N SER A 2 -14.84 18.94 -3.36
CA SER A 2 -13.71 18.61 -4.25
C SER A 2 -14.03 17.35 -5.06
N TYR A 3 -13.42 17.23 -6.24
CA TYR A 3 -13.56 16.06 -7.12
C TYR A 3 -13.17 14.74 -6.43
N GLU A 4 -12.23 14.76 -5.47
CA GLU A 4 -11.88 13.56 -4.69
C GLU A 4 -13.02 13.12 -3.76
N THR A 5 -13.79 14.07 -3.23
CA THR A 5 -14.93 13.75 -2.34
C THR A 5 -16.06 13.06 -3.11
N GLU A 6 -16.31 13.49 -4.35
CA GLU A 6 -17.34 12.91 -5.21
C GLU A 6 -16.97 11.50 -5.67
N GLN A 7 -15.69 11.24 -5.94
CA GLN A 7 -15.22 9.89 -6.25
C GLN A 7 -15.39 8.93 -5.08
N LEU A 8 -15.08 9.34 -3.85
CA LEU A 8 -15.27 8.50 -2.65
C LEU A 8 -16.74 8.08 -2.44
N ALA A 9 -17.70 8.93 -2.82
CA ALA A 9 -19.12 8.68 -2.59
C ALA A 9 -19.73 7.58 -3.49
N VAL A 10 -19.05 7.19 -4.58
CA VAL A 10 -19.54 6.19 -5.54
C VAL A 10 -18.78 4.86 -5.50
N LEU A 11 -17.78 4.74 -4.61
CA LEU A 11 -16.98 3.51 -4.53
C LEU A 11 -17.78 2.37 -3.90
N PRO A 12 -17.73 1.16 -4.49
CA PRO A 12 -18.25 -0.02 -3.84
C PRO A 12 -17.63 -0.25 -2.46
N LEU A 13 -18.41 -0.85 -1.56
CA LEU A 13 -17.88 -1.31 -0.29
C LEU A 13 -16.76 -2.32 -0.52
N GLY A 14 -15.62 -2.11 0.15
CA GLY A 14 -14.44 -2.96 0.02
C GLY A 14 -13.47 -2.56 -1.10
N THR A 15 -13.71 -1.45 -1.81
CA THR A 15 -12.71 -0.91 -2.73
C THR A 15 -11.46 -0.45 -1.98
N GLU A 16 -10.31 -1.01 -2.36
CA GLU A 16 -8.99 -0.52 -1.95
C GLU A 16 -8.64 0.74 -2.77
N ILE A 17 -8.05 1.73 -2.11
CA ILE A 17 -7.59 2.98 -2.73
C ILE A 17 -6.16 3.22 -2.29
N ILE A 18 -5.31 3.65 -3.22
CA ILE A 18 -3.96 4.12 -2.89
C ILE A 18 -4.09 5.49 -2.21
N GLU A 19 -3.86 5.54 -0.90
CA GLU A 19 -3.87 6.80 -0.15
C GLU A 19 -2.60 7.61 -0.39
N ARG A 20 -1.43 6.95 -0.27
CA ARG A 20 -0.11 7.55 -0.40
C ARG A 20 0.96 6.50 -0.61
N GLU A 21 2.11 6.94 -1.11
CA GLU A 21 3.36 6.19 -1.05
C GLU A 21 4.17 6.65 0.17
N VAL A 22 4.90 5.71 0.79
CA VAL A 22 5.79 5.98 1.92
C VAL A 22 7.12 5.29 1.70
N GLU A 23 8.20 5.89 2.21
CA GLU A 23 9.52 5.27 2.21
C GLU A 23 9.72 4.46 3.49
N ALA A 24 10.32 3.28 3.36
CA ALA A 24 10.64 2.40 4.48
C ALA A 24 12.10 1.94 4.40
N LEU A 25 12.70 1.70 5.57
CA LEU A 25 14.00 1.04 5.65
C LEU A 25 13.81 -0.47 5.51
N VAL A 26 14.50 -1.08 4.54
CA VAL A 26 14.45 -2.53 4.30
C VAL A 26 15.79 -3.15 4.72
N PRO A 27 15.78 -4.20 5.57
CA PRO A 27 16.99 -4.91 5.91
C PRO A 27 17.51 -5.71 4.71
N ILE A 28 18.83 -5.65 4.47
CA ILE A 28 19.50 -6.40 3.41
C ILE A 28 20.72 -7.15 3.96
N ALA A 29 21.04 -8.28 3.33
CA ALA A 29 22.16 -9.13 3.67
C ALA A 29 22.95 -9.58 2.43
N VAL A 30 24.21 -9.98 2.64
CA VAL A 30 25.03 -10.59 1.58
C VAL A 30 24.37 -11.91 1.15
N GLY A 31 24.08 -12.02 -0.14
CA GLY A 31 23.40 -13.19 -0.71
C GLY A 31 21.94 -12.93 -1.10
N ASP A 32 21.36 -11.79 -0.70
CA ASP A 32 20.01 -11.43 -1.10
C ASP A 32 19.90 -11.15 -2.60
N THR A 33 18.79 -11.56 -3.21
CA THR A 33 18.47 -11.21 -4.58
C THR A 33 18.00 -9.76 -4.63
N TRP A 34 18.82 -8.88 -5.23
CA TRP A 34 18.53 -7.46 -5.31
C TRP A 34 17.14 -7.12 -5.88
N SER A 35 16.70 -7.82 -6.93
CA SER A 35 15.38 -7.59 -7.52
C SER A 35 14.21 -8.02 -6.64
N GLN A 36 14.42 -8.96 -5.70
CA GLN A 36 13.39 -9.36 -4.73
C GLN A 36 13.29 -8.35 -3.59
N VAL A 37 14.43 -7.79 -3.17
CA VAL A 37 14.49 -6.75 -2.14
C VAL A 37 13.83 -5.45 -2.60
N LEU A 38 13.96 -5.11 -3.88
CA LEU A 38 13.37 -3.90 -4.46
C LEU A 38 11.87 -4.02 -4.80
N GLN A 39 11.22 -5.16 -4.54
CA GLN A 39 9.79 -5.27 -4.83
C GLN A 39 8.98 -4.28 -3.98
N GLU A 40 8.07 -3.57 -4.65
CA GLU A 40 7.10 -2.71 -3.99
C GLU A 40 6.23 -3.54 -3.04
N GLN A 41 6.03 -3.00 -1.84
CA GLN A 41 5.14 -3.57 -0.84
C GLN A 41 3.90 -2.70 -0.72
N GLU A 42 2.74 -3.35 -0.68
CA GLU A 42 1.46 -2.71 -0.40
C GLU A 42 1.05 -3.04 1.03
N ILE A 43 0.58 -2.02 1.77
CA ILE A 43 0.04 -2.15 3.12
C ILE A 43 -1.45 -1.79 3.05
N ILE A 44 -2.32 -2.74 3.39
CA ILE A 44 -3.76 -2.51 3.43
C ILE A 44 -4.15 -2.19 4.87
N ILE A 45 -4.76 -1.01 5.05
CA ILE A 45 -5.18 -0.48 6.35
C ILE A 45 -6.71 -0.36 6.35
N LYS A 46 -7.34 -0.83 7.43
CA LYS A 46 -8.77 -0.69 7.67
C LYS A 46 -9.00 -0.30 9.14
N ASP A 47 -9.75 0.76 9.37
CA ASP A 47 -10.07 1.25 10.72
C ASP A 47 -8.80 1.46 11.58
N ASP A 48 -7.75 2.03 10.96
CA ASP A 48 -6.42 2.27 11.55
C ASP A 48 -5.63 1.00 11.92
N ILE A 49 -6.06 -0.16 11.40
CA ILE A 49 -5.44 -1.46 11.63
C ILE A 49 -4.88 -1.99 10.31
N ILE A 50 -3.61 -2.42 10.32
CA ILE A 50 -3.00 -3.14 9.20
C ILE A 50 -3.68 -4.51 9.12
N ILE A 51 -4.33 -4.80 8.00
CA ILE A 51 -5.01 -6.09 7.77
C ILE A 51 -4.25 -6.99 6.81
N GLU A 52 -3.36 -6.45 5.98
CA GLU A 52 -2.56 -7.22 5.02
C GLU A 52 -1.29 -6.45 4.62
N ILE A 53 -0.20 -7.20 4.35
CA ILE A 53 1.01 -6.70 3.69
C ILE A 53 1.32 -7.68 2.56
N ARG A 54 1.45 -7.18 1.32
CA ARG A 54 1.74 -8.01 0.14
C ARG A 54 2.80 -7.38 -0.75
N THR A 55 3.51 -8.22 -1.50
CA THR A 55 4.41 -7.79 -2.58
C THR A 55 3.68 -7.76 -3.91
N ARG A 56 4.02 -6.78 -4.74
CA ARG A 56 3.50 -6.65 -6.11
C ARG A 56 4.38 -7.35 -7.16
#